data_AF-K2AAK2-F1
#
_entry.id   AF-K2AAK2-F1
#
_cell.length_a   1.000
_cell.length_b   1.000
_cell.length_c   1.000
_cell.angle_alpha   90.00
_cell.angle_beta   90.00
_cell.angle_gamma   90.00
#
_symmetry.space_group_name_H-M   'P 1'
#
loop_
_entity.id
_entity.type
_entity.pdbx_description
1 polymer ?
#
loop_
_entity_poly.entity_id
_entity_poly.type
_entity_poly.pdbx_seq_one_letter_code
_entity_poly.pdbx_strand_id
1 'polypeptide(L)'
;MIRLIDVAQAGVISEAPRVSNIGMNILYFLLSVVGIIAIISLVVSAMMYVTSVGDEKRMRKVKKNVQYAFLGIVMALGGMVLVRLIGQFFQAQ
;
A
#
# COMPACT_ATOMS: atom_id res chain seq x y z
N MET A 1 47.97 -33.71 -0.85
CA MET A 1 47.77 -32.39 -0.21
C MET A 1 46.98 -31.52 -1.18
N ILE A 2 45.65 -31.56 -1.14
CA ILE A 2 44.76 -30.65 -1.88
C ILE A 2 43.88 -30.00 -0.82
N ARG A 3 44.02 -28.70 -0.65
CA ARG A 3 43.26 -27.92 0.33
C ARG A 3 41.82 -27.82 -0.15
N LEU A 4 40.91 -28.47 0.58
CA LEU A 4 39.48 -28.18 0.56
C LEU A 4 39.32 -26.76 1.10
N ILE A 5 39.15 -25.80 0.20
CA ILE A 5 38.78 -24.44 0.58
C ILE A 5 37.32 -24.52 1.00
N ASP A 6 37.16 -24.63 2.31
CA ASP A 6 36.09 -24.11 3.14
C ASP A 6 34.90 -23.50 2.37
N VAL A 7 33.98 -24.37 1.95
CA VAL A 7 32.60 -24.00 1.58
C VAL A 7 31.74 -23.76 2.83
N ALA A 8 32.28 -23.78 4.05
CA ALA A 8 31.50 -23.59 5.27
C ALA A 8 31.11 -22.11 5.52
N GLN A 9 31.68 -21.16 4.77
CA GLN A 9 31.32 -19.74 4.84
C GLN A 9 30.43 -19.24 3.69
N ALA A 10 30.02 -20.11 2.77
CA ALA A 10 28.88 -19.81 1.91
C ALA A 10 27.62 -20.08 2.73
N GLY A 11 27.14 -19.05 3.45
CA GLY A 11 25.85 -19.11 4.14
C GLY A 11 24.78 -19.63 3.19
N VAL A 12 23.96 -20.57 3.67
CA VAL A 12 22.86 -21.15 2.89
C VAL A 12 22.03 -20.05 2.26
N ILE A 13 21.89 -20.07 0.93
CA ILE A 13 21.01 -19.15 0.16
C ILE A 13 19.54 -19.23 0.66
N SER A 14 19.21 -20.20 1.51
CA SER A 14 17.91 -20.37 2.16
C SER A 14 17.43 -19.19 3.01
N GLU A 15 18.33 -18.32 3.50
CA GLU A 15 17.96 -17.14 4.29
C GLU A 15 17.63 -15.91 3.43
N ALA A 16 17.88 -15.95 2.12
CA ALA A 16 17.53 -14.86 1.23
C ALA A 16 16.00 -14.68 1.17
N PRO A 17 15.47 -13.47 1.45
CA PRO A 17 14.06 -13.21 1.29
C PRO A 17 13.65 -13.53 -0.13
N ARG A 18 12.65 -14.41 -0.28
CA ARG A 18 12.05 -14.70 -1.59
C ARG A 18 11.61 -13.37 -2.21
N VAL A 19 11.77 -13.23 -3.52
CA VAL A 19 11.40 -12.00 -4.26
C VAL A 19 9.94 -11.60 -4.00
N SER A 20 9.07 -12.60 -3.75
CA SER A 20 7.68 -12.40 -3.33
C SER A 20 7.53 -11.66 -1.99
N ASN A 21 8.40 -11.91 -1.01
CA ASN A 21 8.36 -11.26 0.31
C ASN A 21 8.76 -9.78 0.19
N ILE A 22 9.74 -9.48 -0.66
CA ILE A 22 10.16 -8.10 -0.90
C ILE A 22 9.03 -7.30 -1.56
N GLY A 23 8.38 -7.87 -2.58
CA GLY A 23 7.21 -7.26 -3.22
C GLY A 23 6.05 -7.04 -2.25
N MET A 24 5.78 -8.01 -1.36
CA MET A 24 4.72 -7.90 -0.36
C MET A 24 5.02 -6.82 0.70
N ASN A 25 6.28 -6.70 1.15
CA ASN A 25 6.68 -5.65 2.09
C ASN A 25 6.57 -4.27 1.46
N ILE A 26 6.99 -4.10 0.20
CA ILE A 26 6.84 -2.84 -0.54
C ILE A 26 5.35 -2.50 -0.68
N LEU A 27 4.50 -3.47 -1.03
CA LEU A 27 3.05 -3.25 -1.08
C LEU A 27 2.51 -2.74 0.26
N TYR A 28 2.83 -3.41 1.37
CA TYR A 28 2.32 -3.01 2.67
C TYR A 28 2.84 -1.62 3.09
N PHE A 29 4.07 -1.27 2.72
CA PHE A 29 4.61 0.06 2.92
C PHE A 29 3.85 1.12 2.11
N LEU A 30 3.64 0.90 0.81
CA LEU A 30 2.84 1.81 -0.03
C LEU A 30 1.42 1.94 0.50
N LEU A 31 0.82 0.83 0.91
CA LEU A 31 -0.55 0.78 1.41
C LEU A 31 -0.69 1.50 2.75
N SER A 32 0.29 1.41 3.64
CA SER A 32 0.27 2.13 4.91
C SER A 32 0.37 3.64 4.69
N VAL A 33 1.26 4.10 3.80
CA VAL A 33 1.39 5.52 3.44
C VAL A 33 0.08 6.06 2.85
N VAL A 34 -0.49 5.35 1.88
CA VAL A 34 -1.77 5.75 1.26
C VAL A 34 -2.90 5.72 2.29
N GLY A 35 -2.96 4.71 3.16
CA GLY A 35 -3.97 4.61 4.21
C GLY A 35 -3.93 5.79 5.17
N ILE A 36 -2.74 6.21 5.61
CA ILE A 36 -2.57 7.38 6.49
C ILE A 36 -3.04 8.65 5.78
N ILE A 37 -2.62 8.87 4.53
CA ILE A 37 -3.03 10.05 3.74
C ILE A 37 -4.55 10.07 3.52
N ALA A 38 -5.15 8.91 3.28
CA ALA A 38 -6.59 8.77 3.08
C ALA A 38 -7.37 9.18 4.33
N ILE A 39 -6.95 8.70 5.51
CA ILE A 39 -7.57 9.07 6.79
C ILE A 39 -7.47 10.58 7.03
N ILE A 40 -6.28 11.17 6.85
CA ILE A 40 -6.07 12.61 7.04
C ILE A 40 -6.98 13.41 6.10
N SER A 41 -7.00 13.02 4.82
CA SER A 41 -7.80 13.70 3.79
C SER A 41 -9.30 13.62 4.07
N LEU A 42 -9.76 12.50 4.63
CA LEU A 42 -11.16 12.28 5.02
C LEU A 42 -11.54 13.16 6.21
N VAL A 43 -10.68 13.24 7.23
CA VAL A 43 -10.88 14.12 8.41
C VAL A 43 -10.90 15.60 8.01
N VAL A 44 -9.94 16.04 7.19
CA VAL A 44 -9.88 17.43 6.72
C VAL A 44 -11.13 17.78 5.89
N SER A 45 -11.53 16.89 4.98
CA SER A 45 -12.72 17.12 4.15
C SER A 45 -14.01 17.10 4.98
N ALA A 46 -14.09 16.28 6.03
CA ALA A 46 -15.22 16.26 6.94
C ALA A 46 -15.36 17.56 7.73
N MET A 47 -14.27 18.08 8.31
CA MET A 47 -14.27 19.38 8.98
C MET A 47 -14.65 20.52 8.03
N MET A 48 -14.11 20.48 6.80
CA MET A 48 -14.43 21.47 5.78
C MET A 48 -15.90 21.40 5.33
N TYR A 49 -16.52 20.22 5.33
CA TYR A 49 -17.92 20.04 4.95
C TYR A 49 -18.85 20.73 5.93
N VAL A 50 -18.62 20.53 7.23
CA VAL A 50 -19.43 21.13 8.30
C VAL A 50 -19.27 22.65 8.35
N THR A 51 -18.08 23.17 8.05
CA THR A 51 -17.83 24.63 8.06
C THR A 51 -18.25 25.35 6.77
N SER A 52 -18.53 24.63 5.68
CA SER A 52 -18.92 25.22 4.40
C SER A 52 -20.43 25.48 4.28
N VAL A 53 -21.19 25.28 5.35
CA VAL A 53 -22.65 25.48 5.40
C VAL A 53 -22.96 26.96 5.09
N GLY A 54 -23.73 27.19 4.01
CA GLY A 54 -24.11 28.53 3.54
C GLY A 54 -23.43 29.00 2.25
N ASP A 55 -22.38 28.32 1.77
CA ASP A 55 -21.73 28.62 0.48
C ASP A 55 -21.78 27.40 -0.45
N GLU A 56 -22.70 27.43 -1.42
CA GLU A 56 -22.90 26.33 -2.38
C GLU A 56 -21.63 26.01 -3.20
N LYS A 57 -20.82 27.02 -3.53
CA LYS A 57 -19.59 26.81 -4.31
C LYS A 57 -18.56 26.05 -3.48
N ARG A 58 -18.39 26.42 -2.21
CA ARG A 58 -17.54 25.68 -1.27
C ARG A 58 -18.06 24.27 -1.02
N MET A 59 -19.37 24.11 -0.85
CA MET A 59 -20.00 22.80 -0.64
C MET A 59 -19.76 21.83 -1.82
N ARG A 60 -19.90 22.31 -3.06
CA ARG A 60 -19.58 21.49 -4.25
C ARG A 60 -18.11 21.08 -4.29
N LYS A 61 -17.20 21.99 -3.95
CA LYS A 61 -15.76 21.70 -3.91
C LYS A 61 -15.45 20.64 -2.85
N VAL A 62 -16.00 20.77 -1.65
CA VAL A 62 -15.77 19.79 -0.57
C VAL A 62 -16.34 18.42 -0.93
N LYS A 63 -17.54 18.34 -1.51
CA LYS A 63 -18.10 17.06 -1.97
C LYS A 63 -17.18 16.34 -2.94
N LYS A 64 -16.59 17.07 -3.90
CA LYS A 64 -15.61 16.51 -4.83
C LYS A 64 -14.34 16.02 -4.10
N ASN A 65 -13.91 16.75 -3.08
CA ASN A 65 -12.75 16.38 -2.27
C ASN A 65 -13.00 15.09 -1.46
N VAL A 66 -14.19 14.95 -0.87
CA VAL A 66 -14.62 13.73 -0.19
C VAL A 66 -14.65 12.55 -1.15
N GLN A 67 -15.15 12.74 -2.38
CA GLN A 67 -15.14 11.69 -3.41
C GLN A 67 -13.71 11.22 -3.74
N TYR A 68 -12.74 12.14 -3.83
CA TYR A 68 -11.34 11.75 -4.05
C TYR A 68 -10.74 11.00 -2.87
N ALA A 69 -11.03 11.43 -1.64
CA ALA A 69 -10.59 10.69 -0.44
C ALA A 69 -11.16 9.27 -0.44
N PHE A 70 -12.43 9.11 -0.80
CA PHE A 70 -13.09 7.81 -0.92
C PHE A 70 -12.45 6.95 -2.03
N LEU A 71 -12.17 7.55 -3.18
CA LEU A 71 -11.49 6.87 -4.30
C LEU A 71 -10.10 6.35 -3.88
N GLY A 72 -9.37 7.12 -3.07
CA GLY A 72 -8.07 6.71 -2.52
C GLY A 72 -8.15 5.45 -1.66
N ILE A 73 -9.18 5.34 -0.81
CA ILE A 73 -9.41 4.14 0.00
C ILE A 73 -9.75 2.94 -0.89
N VAL A 74 -10.63 3.13 -1.87
CA VAL A 74 -11.02 2.07 -2.81
C VAL A 74 -9.80 1.58 -3.60
N MET A 75 -8.96 2.49 -4.11
CA MET A 75 -7.73 2.13 -4.84
C MET A 75 -6.74 1.40 -3.95
N ALA A 76 -6.56 1.81 -2.69
CA ALA A 76 -5.70 1.13 -1.74
C ALA A 76 -6.16 -0.33 -1.52
N LEU A 77 -7.44 -0.51 -1.20
CA LEU A 77 -8.01 -1.84 -1.00
C LEU A 77 -7.93 -2.69 -2.28
N GLY A 78 -8.22 -2.11 -3.44
CA GLY A 78 -8.07 -2.76 -4.74
C GLY A 78 -6.63 -3.20 -5.02
N GLY A 79 -5.64 -2.36 -4.73
CA GLY A 79 -4.22 -2.69 -4.85
C GLY A 79 -3.80 -3.88 -3.98
N MET A 80 -4.29 -3.94 -2.73
CA MET A 80 -4.05 -5.09 -1.86
C MET A 80 -4.57 -6.39 -2.49
N VAL A 81 -5.80 -6.37 -3.00
CA VAL A 81 -6.44 -7.54 -3.62
C VAL A 81 -5.67 -7.96 -4.88
N LEU A 82 -5.37 -7.02 -5.78
CA LEU A 82 -4.66 -7.31 -7.03
C LEU A 82 -3.28 -7.94 -6.80
N VAL A 83 -2.49 -7.39 -5.87
CA VAL A 83 -1.15 -7.94 -5.61
C VAL A 83 -1.21 -9.30 -4.91
N ARG A 84 -2.19 -9.52 -4.02
CA ARG A 84 -2.41 -10.86 -3.43
C ARG A 84 -2.80 -11.89 -4.48
N LEU A 85 -3.67 -11.53 -5.41
CA LEU A 85 -4.08 -12.40 -6.52
C LEU A 85 -2.89 -12.78 -7.41
N ILE A 86 -2.06 -11.79 -7.78
CA ILE A 86 -0.84 -12.03 -8.55
C ILE A 86 0.13 -12.92 -7.75
N GLY A 87 0.35 -12.61 -6.47
CA GLY A 87 1.24 -13.40 -5.61
C GLY A 87 0.81 -14.86 -5.46
N GLN A 88 -0.50 -15.13 -5.38
CA GLN A 88 -1.04 -16.50 -5.35
C GLN A 88 -0.83 -17.23 -6.68
N PHE A 89 -1.01 -16.54 -7.80
CA PHE A 89 -0.80 -17.12 -9.13
C PHE A 89 0.65 -17.60 -9.34
N PHE A 90 1.63 -16.84 -8.85
CA PHE A 90 3.05 -17.21 -8.93
C PHE A 90 3.48 -18.30 -7.93
N GLN A 91 2.72 -18.54 -6.87
CA GLN A 91 3.00 -19.66 -5.94
C GLN A 91 2.36 -20.98 -6.39
N ALA A 92 1.39 -20.92 -7.31
CA ALA A 92 0.70 -22.09 -7.86
C ALA A 92 1.42 -22.72 -9.07
N GLN A 93 2.45 -22.07 -9.62
CA GLN A 93 3.40 -22.63 -10.61
C GLN A 93 4.73 -22.96 -9.94
#